data_AF-A0A6J7QFS6-F1
#
_entry.id   AF-A0A6J7QFS6-F1
#
_cell.length_a   1.000
_cell.length_b   1.000
_cell.length_c   1.000
_cell.angle_alpha   90.00
_cell.angle_beta   90.00
_cell.angle_gamma   90.00
#
_symmetry.space_group_name_H-M   'P 1'
#
loop_
_entity.id
_entity.type
_entity.pdbx_description
1 polymer ?
#
loop_
_entity_poly.entity_id
_entity_poly.type
_entity_poly.pdbx_seq_one_letter_code
_entity_poly.pdbx_strand_id
1 'polypeptide(L)'
;MGHDRVAQAVLEKIDLPCNPNWRQPLPPARKTPWIKSKAINVAWFITFALPWLWRRARGKSSGDGRLPKYPEPILWPVTKR
;
A
#
# COMPACT_ATOMS: atom_id res chain seq x y z
N MET A 1 1.06 10.83 8.32
CA MET A 1 2.19 11.46 7.60
C MET A 1 2.28 11.06 6.13
N GLY A 2 2.48 9.78 5.77
CA GLY A 2 2.57 9.38 4.35
C GLY A 2 1.27 9.56 3.57
N HIS A 3 0.16 8.99 4.05
CA HIS A 3 -1.15 9.10 3.40
C HIS A 3 -1.65 10.56 3.30
N ASP A 4 -1.37 11.38 4.31
CA ASP A 4 -1.73 12.79 4.31
C ASP A 4 -1.02 13.54 3.16
N ARG A 5 0.29 13.35 2.98
CA ARG A 5 1.01 13.97 1.86
C ARG A 5 0.51 13.50 0.49
N VAL A 6 0.15 12.23 0.37
CA VAL A 6 -0.49 11.72 -0.85
C VAL A 6 -1.82 12.41 -1.10
N ALA A 7 -2.65 12.59 -0.07
CA ALA A 7 -3.90 13.33 -0.18
C ALA A 7 -3.67 14.79 -0.60
N GLN A 8 -2.70 15.48 0.00
CA GLN A 8 -2.35 16.86 -0.38
C GLN A 8 -1.88 16.95 -1.84
N ALA A 9 -1.07 15.98 -2.29
CA ALA A 9 -0.63 15.90 -3.68
C ALA A 9 -1.80 15.71 -4.66
N VAL A 10 -2.79 14.89 -4.28
CA VAL A 10 -4.01 14.70 -5.08
C VAL A 10 -4.83 15.98 -5.11
N LEU A 11 -5.06 16.62 -3.96
CA LEU A 11 -5.83 17.87 -3.85
C LEU A 11 -5.23 18.97 -4.74
N GLU A 12 -3.91 19.13 -4.69
CA GLU A 12 -3.22 20.07 -5.57
C GLU A 12 -3.37 19.71 -7.05
N LYS A 13 -3.40 18.42 -7.41
CA LYS A 13 -3.58 17.99 -8.81
C LYS A 13 -4.97 18.18 -9.36
N ILE A 14 -5.98 18.34 -8.50
CA ILE A 14 -7.37 18.60 -8.87
C ILE A 14 -7.79 20.03 -8.52
N ASP A 15 -6.82 20.93 -8.34
CA ASP A 15 -7.01 22.35 -8.05
C ASP A 15 -7.90 22.63 -6.82
N LEU A 16 -7.81 21.75 -5.82
CA LEU A 16 -8.49 21.91 -4.53
C LEU A 16 -7.54 22.45 -3.45
N PRO A 17 -8.09 23.06 -2.38
CA PRO A 17 -7.28 23.55 -1.27
C PRO A 17 -6.39 22.47 -0.68
N CYS A 18 -5.08 22.70 -0.71
CA CYS A 18 -4.07 21.82 -0.14
C CYS A 18 -3.12 22.61 0.78
N ASN A 19 -2.48 21.92 1.72
CA ASN A 19 -1.46 22.53 2.57
C ASN A 19 -0.23 22.92 1.73
N PRO A 20 0.16 24.20 1.61
CA PRO A 20 1.28 24.64 0.76
C PRO A 20 2.63 24.02 1.18
N ASN A 21 2.74 23.59 2.43
CA ASN A 21 3.96 23.04 3.01
C ASN A 21 4.01 21.50 2.95
N TRP A 22 3.08 20.84 2.25
CA TRP A 22 3.00 19.37 2.25
C TRP A 22 4.28 18.69 1.71
N ARG A 23 5.04 19.40 0.85
CA ARG A 23 6.31 18.94 0.26
C ARG A 23 7.52 19.12 1.17
N GLN A 24 7.40 19.77 2.33
CA GLN A 24 8.53 19.97 3.22
C GLN A 24 9.20 18.61 3.56
N PRO A 25 10.53 18.49 3.46
CA PRO A 25 11.20 17.23 3.76
C PRO A 25 10.92 16.81 5.20
N LEU A 26 10.72 15.51 5.42
CA LEU A 26 10.64 14.98 6.79
C LEU A 26 12.01 15.12 7.46
N PRO A 27 12.05 15.32 8.79
CA PRO A 27 13.30 15.21 9.53
C PRO A 27 13.93 13.83 9.28
N PRO A 28 15.26 13.75 9.20
CA PRO A 28 15.94 12.50 8.90
C PRO A 28 15.61 11.44 9.94
N ALA A 29 15.26 10.24 9.48
CA ALA A 29 15.06 9.11 10.37
C ALA A 29 16.37 8.71 11.04
N ARG A 30 16.29 8.21 12.29
CA ARG A 30 17.46 7.65 12.97
C ARG A 30 17.99 6.45 12.18
N LYS A 31 19.30 6.42 11.94
CA LYS A 31 19.95 5.31 11.23
C LYS A 31 19.83 4.04 12.06
N THR A 32 19.31 2.97 11.46
CA THR A 32 19.29 1.65 12.08
C THR A 32 20.64 0.96 11.82
N PRO A 33 21.25 0.30 12.82
CA PRO A 33 22.47 -0.48 12.61
C PRO A 33 22.28 -1.52 11.50
N TRP A 34 23.30 -1.69 10.65
CA TRP A 34 23.20 -2.54 9.46
C TRP A 34 22.83 -3.99 9.79
N ILE A 35 23.43 -4.55 10.84
CA ILE A 35 23.13 -5.92 11.31
C ILE A 35 21.66 -6.07 11.66
N LYS A 36 21.09 -5.11 12.41
CA LYS A 36 19.67 -5.12 12.79
C LYS A 36 18.76 -5.02 11.56
N SER A 37 19.10 -4.16 10.61
CA SER A 37 18.36 -4.02 9.35
C SER A 37 18.35 -5.33 8.54
N LYS A 38 19.50 -6.00 8.43
CA LYS A 38 19.61 -7.30 7.74
C LYS A 38 18.80 -8.39 8.45
N ALA A 39 18.87 -8.47 9.77
CA ALA A 39 18.07 -9.43 10.54
C ALA A 39 16.56 -9.24 10.31
N ILE A 40 16.07 -7.99 10.35
CA ILE A 40 14.67 -7.66 10.07
C ILE A 40 14.27 -8.10 8.65
N ASN A 41 15.11 -7.81 7.66
CA ASN A 41 14.84 -8.18 6.27
C ASN A 41 14.78 -9.69 6.05
N VAL A 42 15.69 -10.45 6.68
CA VAL A 42 15.68 -11.93 6.61
C VAL A 42 14.43 -12.49 7.29
N ALA A 43 14.09 -12.00 8.47
CA ALA A 43 12.88 -12.42 9.17
C ALA A 43 11.62 -12.13 8.34
N TRP A 44 11.53 -10.94 7.74
CA TRP A 44 10.43 -10.59 6.84
C TRP A 44 10.37 -11.50 5.61
N PHE A 45 11.52 -11.79 4.99
CA PHE A 45 11.58 -12.64 3.81
C PHE A 45 11.07 -14.05 4.11
N ILE A 46 11.54 -14.66 5.21
CA ILE A 46 11.12 -15.99 5.62
C ILE A 46 9.63 -16.01 5.99
N THR A 47 9.15 -14.98 6.71
CA THR A 47 7.78 -14.95 7.24
C THR A 47 6.73 -14.63 6.18
N PHE A 48 7.05 -13.73 5.23
CA PHE A 48 6.04 -13.17 4.31
C PHE A 48 6.35 -13.46 2.85
N ALA A 49 7.57 -13.14 2.39
CA ALA A 49 7.90 -13.21 0.96
C ALA A 49 8.03 -14.64 0.47
N LEU A 50 8.74 -15.50 1.20
CA LEU A 50 8.99 -16.89 0.83
C LEU A 50 7.69 -17.70 0.74
N PRO A 51 6.74 -17.64 1.71
CA PRO A 51 5.45 -18.32 1.56
C PRO A 51 4.64 -17.81 0.37
N TRP A 52 4.71 -16.51 0.07
CA TRP A 52 4.04 -15.94 -1.10
C TRP A 52 4.65 -16.44 -2.42
N LEU A 53 5.98 -16.45 -2.53
CA LEU A 53 6.70 -17.03 -3.68
C LEU A 53 6.34 -18.50 -3.88
N TRP A 54 6.31 -19.28 -2.80
CA TRP A 54 5.94 -20.70 -2.83
C TRP A 54 4.48 -20.93 -3.26
N ARG A 55 3.55 -20.04 -2.91
CA ARG A 55 2.19 -20.08 -3.46
C ARG A 55 2.20 -19.75 -4.96
N ARG A 56 2.90 -18.69 -5.35
CA ARG A 56 2.93 -18.22 -6.74
C ARG A 56 3.54 -19.24 -7.70
N ALA A 57 4.63 -19.90 -7.29
CA ALA A 57 5.27 -20.97 -8.06
C ALA A 57 4.33 -22.18 -8.29
N ARG A 58 3.39 -22.42 -7.38
CA ARG A 58 2.37 -23.48 -7.50
C ARG A 58 1.06 -23.00 -8.12
N GLY A 59 1.04 -21.79 -8.71
CA GLY A 59 -0.16 -21.20 -9.29
C GLY A 59 -1.26 -20.84 -8.28
N LYS A 60 -0.96 -20.82 -6.98
CA LYS A 60 -1.96 -20.52 -5.94
C LYS A 60 -2.06 -19.02 -5.67
N SER A 61 -3.28 -18.50 -5.63
CA SER A 61 -3.62 -17.12 -5.29
C SER A 61 -4.31 -17.04 -3.93
N SER A 62 -4.29 -15.85 -3.32
CA SER A 62 -5.13 -15.56 -2.14
C SER A 62 -6.62 -15.51 -2.46
N GLY A 63 -6.97 -15.43 -3.75
CA GLY A 63 -8.35 -15.45 -4.25
C GLY A 63 -8.88 -16.84 -4.63
N ASP A 64 -8.07 -17.89 -4.55
CA ASP A 64 -8.51 -19.24 -4.94
C ASP A 64 -9.70 -19.69 -4.07
N GLY A 65 -10.77 -20.14 -4.71
CA GLY A 65 -12.01 -20.58 -4.04
C GLY A 65 -12.82 -19.45 -3.40
N ARG A 66 -12.44 -18.18 -3.55
CA ARG A 66 -13.23 -17.04 -3.07
C ARG A 66 -14.21 -16.57 -4.14
N LEU A 67 -15.47 -16.44 -3.77
CA LEU A 67 -16.47 -15.75 -4.59
C LEU A 67 -16.26 -14.23 -4.50
N PRO A 68 -16.41 -13.49 -5.61
CA PRO A 68 -16.38 -12.03 -5.59
C PRO A 68 -17.53 -11.48 -4.75
N LYS A 69 -17.34 -10.29 -4.16
CA LYS A 69 -18.40 -9.58 -3.43
C LYS A 69 -19.63 -9.30 -4.31
N TYR A 70 -19.40 -9.06 -5.59
CA TYR A 70 -20.42 -8.90 -6.61
C TYR A 70 -20.09 -9.87 -7.76
N PRO A 71 -20.77 -11.04 -7.85
CA PRO A 71 -20.52 -12.03 -8.90
C PRO A 71 -21.05 -11.60 -10.26
N GLU A 72 -22.06 -10.74 -10.28
CA GLU A 72 -22.57 -10.11 -11.49
C GLU A 72 -22.22 -8.62 -11.50
N PRO A 73 -21.93 -8.03 -12.67
CA PRO A 73 -21.74 -6.59 -12.78
C PRO A 73 -22.98 -5.85 -12.26
N ILE A 74 -22.80 -5.08 -11.19
CA ILE A 74 -23.83 -4.15 -10.71
C ILE A 74 -23.62 -2.78 -11.35
N LEU A 75 -24.72 -2.13 -11.73
CA LEU A 75 -24.66 -0.71 -12.06
C LEU A 75 -24.19 0.04 -10.81
N TRP A 76 -23.13 0.81 -10.96
CA TRP A 76 -22.69 1.72 -9.91
C TRP A 76 -23.84 2.69 -9.63
N PRO A 77 -24.31 2.83 -8.37
CA PRO A 77 -25.37 3.79 -8.10
C PRO A 77 -24.82 5.18 -8.40
N VAL A 78 -25.37 5.81 -9.43
CA VAL A 78 -25.21 7.25 -9.66
C VAL A 78 -26.11 7.93 -8.64
N THR A 79 -25.69 7.95 -7.38
CA THR A 79 -26.38 8.75 -6.38
C THR A 79 -26.19 10.21 -6.82
N LYS A 80 -27.25 10.83 -7.34
CA LYS A 80 -27.29 12.28 -7.55
C LYS A 80 -27.03 12.91 -6.18
N ARG A 81 -25.87 13.55 -6.06
CA ARG A 81 -25.58 14.48 -4.97
C ARG A 81 -26.42 15.73 -5.12
#